data_AF-A0A139N3P1-F1
#
_entry.id   AF-A0A139N3P1-F1
#
_cell.length_a   1.000
_cell.length_b   1.000
_cell.length_c   1.000
_cell.angle_alpha   90.00
_cell.angle_beta   90.00
_cell.angle_gamma   90.00
#
_symmetry.space_group_name_H-M   'P 1'
#
loop_
_entity.id
_entity.type
_entity.pdbx_description
1 polymer ?
#
loop_
_entity_poly.entity_id
_entity_poly.type
_entity_poly.pdbx_seq_one_letter_code
_entity_poly.pdbx_strand_id
1 'polypeptide(L)'
;MKIDQKGKLSQEATLAKWFEKQELGVPVIHYLSADHDYLLTREAEGKDALAFLQQPEELCQTMAAALRKLHSLQPQHFPIQHRLQHYKEQAEENYHKGCFYQKALLPQFHIQSREEAYQLIQEQGHLLTTDALIHGDACLPNFILKDASTFSCFIDVGLAGLSDRHIDLYWAIWSLTYNLSDPKYAELFLDYYGRKDVDTDKLRLIAAFEAFG
;
A
#
# COMPACT_ATOMS: atom_id res chain seq x y z
N MET A 1 -17.18 -1.48 -11.23
CA MET A 1 -16.78 -0.51 -12.27
C MET A 1 -16.29 0.74 -11.58
N LYS A 2 -15.07 1.19 -11.90
CA LYS A 2 -14.48 2.44 -11.40
C LYS A 2 -14.63 3.51 -12.48
N ILE A 3 -14.99 4.73 -12.09
CA ILE A 3 -15.16 5.89 -12.98
C ILE A 3 -14.36 7.04 -12.38
N ASP A 4 -13.56 7.72 -13.19
CA ASP A 4 -12.80 8.91 -12.77
C ASP A 4 -12.63 9.88 -13.95
N GLN A 5 -12.05 11.05 -13.70
CA GLN A 5 -11.71 12.01 -14.74
C GLN A 5 -10.81 11.36 -15.80
N LYS A 6 -10.94 11.87 -17.02
CA LYS A 6 -10.16 11.40 -18.16
C LYS A 6 -8.66 11.35 -17.85
N GLY A 7 -8.04 10.21 -18.15
CA GLY A 7 -6.62 9.94 -17.92
C GLY A 7 -6.25 9.48 -16.51
N LYS A 8 -7.17 9.53 -15.54
CA LYS A 8 -6.86 9.18 -14.14
C LYS A 8 -6.81 7.68 -13.87
N LEU A 9 -7.46 6.83 -14.68
CA LEU A 9 -7.43 5.36 -14.48
C LEU A 9 -6.49 4.64 -15.45
N SER A 10 -5.85 5.32 -16.40
CA SER A 10 -4.95 4.68 -17.38
C SER A 10 -3.82 3.88 -16.71
N GLN A 11 -3.21 4.47 -15.68
CA GLN A 11 -2.15 3.82 -14.89
C GLN A 11 -2.69 2.61 -14.14
N GLU A 12 -3.81 2.76 -13.43
CA GLU A 12 -4.43 1.67 -12.69
C GLU A 12 -4.89 0.54 -13.61
N ALA A 13 -5.44 0.85 -14.79
CA ALA A 13 -5.81 -0.16 -15.78
C ALA A 13 -4.60 -0.95 -16.29
N THR A 14 -3.45 -0.30 -16.43
CA THR A 14 -2.18 -0.95 -16.80
C THR A 14 -1.68 -1.86 -15.68
N LEU A 15 -1.73 -1.39 -14.44
CA LEU A 15 -1.31 -2.15 -13.25
C LEU A 15 -2.26 -3.32 -12.98
N ALA A 16 -3.57 -3.13 -13.07
CA ALA A 16 -4.59 -4.17 -12.89
C ALA A 16 -4.38 -5.32 -13.87
N LYS A 17 -4.12 -5.03 -15.15
CA LYS A 17 -3.77 -6.04 -16.16
C LYS A 17 -2.46 -6.78 -15.84
N TRP A 18 -1.50 -6.09 -15.22
CA TRP A 18 -0.25 -6.71 -14.80
C TRP A 18 -0.47 -7.66 -13.61
N PHE A 19 -1.22 -7.23 -12.59
CA PHE A 19 -1.58 -8.04 -11.42
C PHE A 19 -2.45 -9.25 -11.80
N GLU A 20 -3.38 -9.09 -12.74
CA GLU A 20 -4.15 -10.20 -13.32
C GLU A 20 -3.21 -11.29 -13.88
N LYS A 21 -2.19 -10.91 -14.66
CA LYS A 21 -1.23 -11.86 -15.23
C LYS A 21 -0.35 -12.55 -14.20
N GLN A 22 -0.19 -11.96 -13.02
CA GLN A 22 0.53 -12.59 -11.90
C GLN A 22 -0.37 -13.41 -10.98
N GLU A 23 -1.66 -13.54 -11.30
CA GLU A 23 -2.66 -14.17 -10.42
C GLU A 23 -2.71 -13.50 -9.04
N LEU A 24 -2.55 -12.17 -9.03
CA LEU A 24 -2.57 -11.32 -7.83
C LEU A 24 -3.65 -10.24 -7.88
N GLY A 25 -4.39 -10.12 -8.98
CA GLY A 25 -5.46 -9.14 -9.16
C GLY A 25 -6.66 -9.74 -9.86
N VAL A 26 -7.76 -8.99 -9.88
CA VAL A 26 -8.99 -9.38 -10.58
C VAL A 26 -8.84 -9.26 -12.11
N PRO A 27 -9.54 -10.10 -12.89
CA PRO A 27 -9.54 -9.97 -14.34
C PRO A 27 -10.07 -8.62 -14.83
N VAL A 28 -9.33 -7.97 -15.72
CA VAL A 28 -9.75 -6.71 -16.35
C VAL A 28 -10.60 -7.02 -17.59
N ILE A 29 -11.88 -6.64 -17.55
CA ILE A 29 -12.79 -6.83 -18.68
C ILE A 29 -12.54 -5.76 -19.74
N HIS A 30 -12.49 -4.49 -19.33
CA HIS A 30 -12.31 -3.38 -20.26
C HIS A 30 -11.78 -2.13 -19.57
N TYR A 31 -11.01 -1.33 -20.31
CA TYR A 31 -10.67 0.04 -19.97
C TYR A 31 -11.03 0.93 -21.17
N LEU A 32 -11.77 2.01 -20.90
CA LEU A 32 -12.19 2.99 -21.89
C LEU A 32 -11.88 4.40 -21.38
N SER A 33 -11.23 5.22 -22.21
CA SER A 33 -11.06 6.65 -21.96
C SER A 33 -11.89 7.43 -22.98
N ALA A 34 -12.92 8.13 -22.50
CA ALA A 34 -13.86 8.90 -23.32
C ALA A 34 -14.02 10.33 -22.75
N ASP A 35 -15.21 10.68 -22.28
CA ASP A 35 -15.48 11.85 -21.45
C ASP A 35 -14.92 11.67 -20.02
N HIS A 36 -14.98 10.43 -19.53
CA HIS A 36 -14.36 9.95 -18.31
C HIS A 36 -13.48 8.74 -18.60
N ASP A 37 -12.68 8.34 -17.63
CA ASP A 37 -12.06 7.03 -17.63
C ASP A 37 -12.99 6.01 -16.95
N TYR A 38 -13.14 4.84 -17.57
CA TYR A 38 -13.93 3.73 -17.07
C TYR A 38 -13.05 2.48 -16.99
N LEU A 39 -12.97 1.87 -15.81
CA LEU A 39 -12.30 0.59 -15.60
C LEU A 39 -13.32 -0.45 -15.14
N LEU A 40 -13.52 -1.46 -15.97
CA LEU A 40 -14.41 -2.59 -15.70
C LEU A 40 -13.58 -3.85 -15.43
N THR A 41 -13.76 -4.42 -14.24
CA THR A 41 -13.15 -5.66 -13.79
C THR A 41 -14.22 -6.70 -13.49
N ARG A 42 -13.82 -7.97 -13.42
CA ARG A 42 -14.61 -9.00 -12.74
C ARG A 42 -14.65 -8.69 -11.25
N GLU A 43 -15.71 -9.14 -10.59
CA GLU A 43 -15.77 -9.15 -9.14
C GLU A 43 -14.71 -10.12 -8.59
N ALA A 44 -14.08 -9.74 -7.49
CA ALA A 44 -13.12 -10.59 -6.81
C ALA A 44 -13.84 -11.76 -6.13
N GLU A 45 -13.21 -12.94 -6.11
CA GLU A 45 -13.76 -14.08 -5.39
C GLU A 45 -13.39 -13.98 -3.91
N GLY A 46 -14.36 -13.68 -3.05
CA GLY A 46 -14.18 -13.56 -1.61
C GLY A 46 -14.77 -12.27 -1.05
N LYS A 47 -14.24 -11.82 0.09
CA LYS A 47 -14.57 -10.53 0.71
C LYS A 47 -13.30 -9.76 1.02
N ASP A 48 -13.41 -8.46 1.13
CA ASP A 48 -12.31 -7.67 1.66
C ASP A 48 -11.96 -8.09 3.10
N ALA A 49 -10.74 -7.77 3.53
CA ALA A 49 -10.22 -8.28 4.79
C ALA A 49 -10.94 -7.72 6.03
N LEU A 50 -11.73 -6.65 5.91
CA LEU A 50 -12.56 -6.12 7.00
C LEU A 50 -13.66 -7.12 7.40
N ALA A 51 -14.04 -8.04 6.52
CA ALA A 51 -15.00 -9.10 6.86
C ALA A 51 -14.47 -10.13 7.87
N PHE A 52 -13.15 -10.13 8.16
CA PHE A 52 -12.48 -11.16 8.94
C PHE A 52 -11.83 -10.66 10.24
N LEU A 53 -12.20 -9.47 10.73
CA LEU A 53 -11.63 -8.88 11.95
C LEU A 53 -11.80 -9.72 13.23
N GLN A 54 -12.72 -10.70 13.23
CA GLN A 54 -12.91 -11.65 14.34
C GLN A 54 -11.89 -12.80 14.35
N GLN A 55 -11.03 -12.89 13.32
CA GLN A 55 -9.93 -13.86 13.19
C GLN A 55 -8.61 -13.10 12.95
N PRO A 56 -8.21 -12.24 13.91
CA PRO A 56 -7.16 -11.25 13.67
C PRO A 56 -5.76 -11.87 13.51
N GLU A 57 -5.49 -13.03 14.11
CA GLU A 57 -4.21 -13.73 13.97
C GLU A 57 -4.07 -14.33 12.56
N GLU A 58 -5.07 -15.05 12.09
CA GLU A 58 -5.12 -15.59 10.73
C GLU A 58 -5.05 -14.47 9.69
N LEU A 59 -5.76 -13.37 9.95
CA LEU A 59 -5.71 -12.18 9.11
C LEU A 59 -4.28 -11.60 9.00
N CYS A 60 -3.58 -11.44 10.12
CA CYS A 60 -2.19 -10.97 10.15
C CYS A 60 -1.28 -11.91 9.36
N GLN A 61 -1.42 -13.23 9.56
CA GLN A 61 -0.62 -14.24 8.86
C GLN A 61 -0.86 -14.19 7.34
N THR A 62 -2.12 -14.11 6.91
CA THR A 62 -2.51 -14.08 5.50
C THR A 62 -2.02 -12.81 4.80
N MET A 63 -2.20 -11.64 5.42
CA MET A 63 -1.70 -10.37 4.87
C MET A 63 -0.18 -10.38 4.75
N ALA A 64 0.52 -10.84 5.79
CA ALA A 64 1.98 -10.94 5.79
C ALA A 64 2.50 -11.88 4.69
N ALA A 65 1.84 -13.03 4.49
CA ALA A 65 2.18 -13.97 3.43
C ALA A 65 1.92 -13.39 2.03
N ALA A 66 0.80 -12.69 1.83
CA ALA A 66 0.47 -12.03 0.56
C ALA A 66 1.47 -10.93 0.19
N LEU A 67 1.82 -10.07 1.14
CA LEU A 67 2.83 -9.01 0.91
C LEU A 67 4.22 -9.58 0.68
N ARG A 68 4.64 -10.61 1.43
CA ARG A 68 5.90 -11.32 1.12
C ARG A 68 5.92 -11.86 -0.30
N LYS A 69 4.83 -12.49 -0.74
CA LYS A 69 4.71 -13.01 -2.11
C LYS A 69 4.89 -11.87 -3.11
N LEU A 70 4.20 -10.75 -2.92
CA LEU A 70 4.31 -9.56 -3.78
C LEU A 70 5.73 -8.99 -3.79
N HIS A 71 6.31 -8.75 -2.62
CA HIS A 71 7.64 -8.14 -2.45
C HIS A 71 8.78 -9.03 -2.97
N SER A 72 8.56 -10.35 -3.06
CA SER A 72 9.52 -11.29 -3.65
C SER A 72 9.59 -11.26 -5.17
N LEU A 73 8.61 -10.62 -5.84
CA LEU A 73 8.60 -10.52 -7.29
C LEU A 73 9.69 -9.56 -7.78
N GLN A 74 10.50 -10.04 -8.72
CA GLN A 74 11.56 -9.27 -9.37
C GLN A 74 11.31 -9.21 -10.88
N PRO A 75 10.30 -8.43 -11.33
CA PRO A 75 9.99 -8.33 -12.74
C PRO A 75 11.14 -7.66 -13.49
N GLN A 76 11.63 -8.29 -14.57
CA GLN A 76 12.65 -7.68 -15.44
C GLN A 76 12.15 -6.38 -16.10
N HIS A 77 10.84 -6.31 -16.37
CA HIS A 77 10.17 -5.14 -16.92
C HIS A 77 8.91 -4.85 -16.12
N PHE A 78 8.81 -3.64 -15.57
CA PHE A 78 7.62 -3.16 -14.87
C PHE A 78 7.06 -1.91 -15.59
N PRO A 79 5.73 -1.82 -15.81
CA PRO A 79 5.16 -0.77 -16.66
C PRO A 79 5.31 0.65 -16.08
N ILE A 80 5.44 0.77 -14.76
CA ILE A 80 5.60 2.05 -14.08
C ILE A 80 7.06 2.23 -13.66
N GLN A 81 7.63 3.37 -14.04
CA GLN A 81 9.00 3.74 -13.72
C GLN A 81 9.02 4.81 -12.61
N HIS A 82 10.11 4.87 -11.86
CA HIS A 82 10.38 5.94 -10.89
C HIS A 82 9.32 6.13 -9.78
N ARG A 83 8.60 5.07 -9.38
CA ARG A 83 7.54 5.14 -8.35
C ARG A 83 8.02 5.80 -7.05
N LEU A 84 9.16 5.37 -6.52
CA LEU A 84 9.72 5.94 -5.29
C LEU A 84 10.13 7.41 -5.45
N GLN A 85 10.64 7.80 -6.62
CA GLN A 85 11.01 9.18 -6.87
C GLN A 85 9.77 10.09 -6.89
N HIS A 86 8.74 9.70 -7.65
CA HIS A 86 7.46 10.43 -7.67
C HIS A 86 6.80 10.50 -6.30
N TYR A 87 6.89 9.44 -5.49
CA TYR A 87 6.41 9.44 -4.11
C TYR A 87 7.09 10.52 -3.26
N LYS A 88 8.42 10.64 -3.33
CA LYS A 88 9.18 11.67 -2.61
C LYS A 88 8.84 13.08 -3.10
N GLU A 89 8.74 13.26 -4.42
CA GLU A 89 8.39 14.55 -5.05
C GLU A 89 6.97 15.00 -4.68
N GLN A 90 6.03 14.07 -4.61
CA GLN A 90 4.64 14.36 -4.26
C GLN A 90 4.52 14.87 -2.82
N ALA A 91 5.22 14.23 -1.88
CA ALA A 91 5.26 14.67 -0.49
C ALA A 91 5.90 16.06 -0.33
N GLU A 92 6.99 16.34 -1.05
CA GLU A 92 7.63 17.67 -1.08
C GLU A 92 6.66 18.74 -1.61
N GLU A 93 5.99 18.47 -2.73
CA GLU A 93 5.02 19.37 -3.33
C GLU A 93 3.84 19.65 -2.38
N ASN A 94 3.32 18.60 -1.73
CA ASN A 94 2.21 18.69 -0.81
C ASN A 94 2.58 19.43 0.47
N TYR A 95 3.80 19.25 0.98
CA TYR A 95 4.32 20.08 2.05
C TYR A 95 4.27 21.56 1.66
N HIS A 96 4.79 21.94 0.49
CA HIS A 96 4.78 23.34 0.03
C HIS A 96 3.38 23.90 -0.22
N LYS A 97 2.41 23.06 -0.60
CA LYS A 97 0.98 23.42 -0.71
C LYS A 97 0.30 23.62 0.65
N GLY A 98 0.98 23.31 1.76
CA GLY A 98 0.42 23.38 3.10
C GLY A 98 -0.46 22.18 3.47
N CYS A 99 -0.40 21.09 2.71
CA CYS A 99 -1.07 19.84 3.05
C CYS A 99 -0.46 19.23 4.31
N PHE A 100 -1.31 18.61 5.13
CA PHE A 100 -0.90 17.84 6.29
C PHE A 100 -2.03 16.90 6.71
N TYR A 101 -1.77 15.60 6.67
CA TYR A 101 -2.72 14.57 7.06
C TYR A 101 -2.30 13.93 8.40
N GLN A 102 -2.70 14.58 9.49
CA GLN A 102 -2.32 14.17 10.84
C GLN A 102 -2.71 12.71 11.18
N LYS A 103 -3.76 12.17 10.57
CA LYS A 103 -4.22 10.80 10.85
C LYS A 103 -3.29 9.71 10.30
N ALA A 104 -2.37 10.04 9.39
CA ALA A 104 -1.27 9.14 9.02
C ALA A 104 -0.36 8.84 10.23
N LEU A 105 -0.20 9.82 11.13
CA LEU A 105 0.74 9.73 12.25
C LEU A 105 0.14 8.93 13.41
N LEU A 106 0.27 7.60 13.36
CA LEU A 106 -0.01 6.75 14.51
C LEU A 106 0.88 7.15 15.69
N PRO A 107 0.37 7.12 16.95
CA PRO A 107 1.14 7.52 18.13
C PRO A 107 2.50 6.82 18.26
N GLN A 108 2.60 5.57 17.82
CA GLN A 108 3.82 4.76 17.87
C GLN A 108 4.99 5.30 17.03
N PHE A 109 4.74 6.18 16.06
CA PHE A 109 5.81 6.79 15.23
C PHE A 109 6.43 8.02 15.88
N HIS A 110 5.85 8.54 16.97
CA HIS A 110 6.39 9.66 17.74
C HIS A 110 6.71 10.88 16.86
N ILE A 111 5.77 11.27 15.98
CA ILE A 111 5.83 12.49 15.18
C ILE A 111 4.64 13.35 15.60
N GLN A 112 4.91 14.56 16.09
CA GLN A 112 3.92 15.42 16.76
C GLN A 112 3.43 16.56 15.88
N SER A 113 4.18 16.93 14.85
CA SER A 113 3.91 18.11 14.04
C SER A 113 4.25 17.93 12.57
N ARG A 114 3.68 18.82 11.76
CA ARG A 114 3.97 18.96 10.33
C ARG A 114 5.45 19.28 10.11
N GLU A 115 6.01 20.18 10.90
CA GLU A 115 7.40 20.63 10.79
C GLU A 115 8.37 19.51 11.15
N GLU A 116 8.06 18.74 12.20
CA GLU A 116 8.86 17.56 12.59
C GLU A 116 8.83 16.48 11.50
N ALA A 117 7.65 16.18 10.93
CA ALA A 117 7.53 15.22 9.83
C ALA A 117 8.40 15.63 8.64
N TYR A 118 8.33 16.90 8.24
CA TYR A 118 9.12 17.41 7.13
C TYR A 118 10.62 17.44 7.42
N GLN A 119 11.02 17.81 8.63
CA GLN A 119 12.43 17.75 9.05
C GLN A 119 12.98 16.33 8.95
N LEU A 120 12.20 15.33 9.38
CA LEU A 120 12.60 13.93 9.27
C LEU A 120 12.80 13.50 7.81
N ILE A 121 11.92 13.93 6.91
CA ILE A 121 12.06 13.69 5.46
C ILE A 121 13.35 14.32 4.92
N GLN A 122 13.64 15.56 5.30
CA GLN A 122 14.84 16.27 4.83
C GLN A 122 16.13 15.60 5.32
N GLU A 123 16.16 15.14 6.57
CA GLU A 123 17.34 14.50 7.16
C GLU A 123 17.54 13.06 6.68
N GLN A 124 16.47 12.28 6.53
CA GLN A 124 16.54 10.83 6.38
C GLN A 124 15.87 10.30 5.12
N GLY A 125 15.23 11.13 4.31
CA GLY A 125 14.51 10.71 3.08
C GLY A 125 15.37 9.95 2.07
N HIS A 126 16.69 10.12 2.12
CA HIS A 126 17.64 9.37 1.30
C HIS A 126 17.76 7.88 1.67
N LEU A 127 17.29 7.46 2.86
CA LEU A 127 17.31 6.07 3.32
C LEU A 127 16.29 5.17 2.60
N LEU A 128 15.21 5.75 2.05
CA LEU A 128 14.24 4.98 1.28
C LEU A 128 14.84 4.52 -0.05
N THR A 129 14.73 3.24 -0.34
CA THR A 129 15.34 2.55 -1.47
C THR A 129 14.31 1.74 -2.25
N THR A 130 14.49 1.61 -3.56
CA THR A 130 13.67 0.70 -4.37
C THR A 130 14.13 -0.75 -4.16
N ASP A 131 13.45 -1.49 -3.29
CA ASP A 131 13.85 -2.84 -2.87
C ASP A 131 12.76 -3.92 -3.02
N ALA A 132 11.56 -3.53 -3.45
CA ALA A 132 10.44 -4.43 -3.68
C ALA A 132 9.47 -3.89 -4.74
N LEU A 133 8.69 -4.79 -5.33
CA LEU A 133 7.42 -4.43 -5.92
C LEU A 133 6.39 -4.30 -4.80
N ILE A 134 5.72 -3.15 -4.70
CA ILE A 134 4.71 -2.87 -3.67
C ILE A 134 3.32 -2.68 -4.26
N HIS A 135 2.30 -2.80 -3.41
CA HIS A 135 0.91 -2.43 -3.66
C HIS A 135 0.72 -0.90 -3.65
N GLY A 136 1.37 -0.20 -2.71
CA GLY A 136 1.30 1.25 -2.53
C GLY A 136 0.19 1.73 -1.61
N ASP A 137 -0.82 0.90 -1.36
CA ASP A 137 -1.90 1.13 -0.39
C ASP A 137 -2.35 -0.20 0.22
N ALA A 138 -1.44 -0.88 0.90
CA ALA A 138 -1.69 -2.22 1.46
C ALA A 138 -2.57 -2.19 2.74
N CYS A 139 -3.75 -1.60 2.64
CA CYS A 139 -4.75 -1.55 3.70
C CYS A 139 -5.72 -2.75 3.62
N LEU A 140 -6.35 -3.12 4.75
CA LEU A 140 -7.35 -4.20 4.85
C LEU A 140 -8.40 -4.26 3.71
N PRO A 141 -9.07 -3.16 3.31
CA PRO A 141 -10.06 -3.21 2.23
C PRO A 141 -9.47 -3.65 0.87
N ASN A 142 -8.15 -3.52 0.68
CA ASN A 142 -7.48 -3.80 -0.58
C ASN A 142 -6.96 -5.25 -0.69
N PHE A 143 -7.13 -6.05 0.37
CA PHE A 143 -6.90 -7.50 0.34
C PHE A 143 -8.24 -8.22 0.24
N ILE A 144 -8.43 -9.02 -0.81
CA ILE A 144 -9.57 -9.92 -0.91
C ILE A 144 -9.17 -11.30 -0.44
N LEU A 145 -9.95 -11.85 0.48
CA LEU A 145 -9.75 -13.16 1.08
C LEU A 145 -10.99 -14.04 0.84
N LYS A 146 -10.79 -15.33 0.56
CA LYS A 146 -11.89 -16.32 0.50
C LYS A 146 -12.39 -16.65 1.91
N ASP A 147 -11.45 -16.72 2.84
CA ASP A 147 -11.62 -16.82 4.29
C ASP A 147 -10.39 -16.18 4.97
N ALA A 148 -10.38 -16.07 6.30
CA ALA A 148 -9.31 -15.38 7.04
C ALA A 148 -7.89 -15.93 6.79
N SER A 149 -7.77 -17.19 6.32
CA SER A 149 -6.50 -17.88 6.06
C SER A 149 -6.13 -17.98 4.57
N THR A 150 -7.02 -17.55 3.67
CA THR A 150 -6.88 -17.78 2.23
C THR A 150 -6.95 -16.49 1.44
N PHE A 151 -5.77 -15.95 1.09
CA PHE A 151 -5.63 -14.83 0.18
C PHE A 151 -6.17 -15.16 -1.22
N SER A 152 -6.95 -14.24 -1.79
CA SER A 152 -7.51 -14.34 -3.14
C SER A 152 -6.75 -13.42 -4.10
N CYS A 153 -6.84 -12.11 -3.90
CA CYS A 153 -6.20 -11.11 -4.76
C CYS A 153 -6.12 -9.73 -4.08
N PHE A 154 -5.31 -8.84 -4.67
CA PHE A 154 -5.32 -7.41 -4.38
C PHE A 154 -6.33 -6.68 -5.26
N ILE A 155 -6.85 -5.57 -4.75
CA ILE A 155 -7.63 -4.59 -5.51
C ILE A 155 -7.11 -3.17 -5.23
N ASP A 156 -7.51 -2.20 -6.05
CA ASP A 156 -7.04 -0.81 -5.95
C ASP A 156 -5.51 -0.64 -6.10
N VAL A 157 -4.96 -1.29 -7.12
CA VAL A 157 -3.52 -1.36 -7.39
C VAL A 157 -2.96 -0.12 -8.10
N GLY A 158 -3.65 1.03 -8.05
CA GLY A 158 -3.28 2.25 -8.78
C GLY A 158 -1.93 2.83 -8.37
N LEU A 159 -1.50 2.56 -7.13
CA LEU A 159 -0.24 3.01 -6.54
C LEU A 159 0.88 1.98 -6.62
N ALA A 160 0.63 0.80 -7.20
CA ALA A 160 1.61 -0.28 -7.24
C ALA A 160 2.84 0.09 -8.07
N GLY A 161 4.02 -0.38 -7.65
CA GLY A 161 5.27 -0.08 -8.34
C GLY A 161 6.52 -0.54 -7.61
N LEU A 162 7.66 -0.44 -8.30
CA LEU A 162 8.97 -0.69 -7.69
C LEU A 162 9.31 0.46 -6.72
N SER A 163 9.31 0.18 -5.42
CA SER A 163 9.51 1.17 -4.36
C SER A 163 10.12 0.52 -3.11
N ASP A 164 10.07 1.23 -1.98
CA ASP A 164 10.47 0.71 -0.68
C ASP A 164 9.33 -0.11 -0.07
N ARG A 165 9.60 -1.37 0.28
CA ARG A 165 8.61 -2.29 0.91
C ARG A 165 7.93 -1.72 2.15
N HIS A 166 8.59 -0.79 2.85
CA HIS A 166 8.09 -0.25 4.10
C HIS A 166 6.84 0.61 3.90
N ILE A 167 6.54 1.05 2.67
CA ILE A 167 5.27 1.70 2.32
C ILE A 167 4.10 0.74 2.56
N ASP A 168 4.17 -0.49 2.04
CA ASP A 168 3.12 -1.49 2.25
C ASP A 168 3.05 -1.94 3.71
N LEU A 169 4.20 -2.12 4.36
CA LEU A 169 4.24 -2.51 5.78
C LEU A 169 3.60 -1.44 6.67
N TYR A 170 3.90 -0.17 6.40
CA TYR A 170 3.29 0.96 7.11
C TYR A 170 1.77 0.95 6.94
N TRP A 171 1.25 0.82 5.72
CA TRP A 171 -0.20 0.85 5.47
C TRP A 171 -0.92 -0.37 6.08
N ALA A 172 -0.27 -1.54 6.07
CA ALA A 172 -0.78 -2.73 6.76
C ALA A 172 -0.85 -2.51 8.27
N ILE A 173 0.21 -1.99 8.90
CA ILE A 173 0.24 -1.63 10.33
C ILE A 173 -0.86 -0.62 10.64
N TRP A 174 -0.95 0.45 9.85
CA TRP A 174 -1.94 1.51 10.04
C TRP A 174 -3.35 0.95 10.00
N SER A 175 -3.66 0.13 8.98
CA SER A 175 -4.98 -0.45 8.80
C SER A 175 -5.36 -1.45 9.90
N LEU A 176 -4.41 -2.30 10.32
CA LEU A 176 -4.60 -3.24 11.42
C LEU A 176 -4.83 -2.51 12.75
N THR A 177 -4.00 -1.51 13.07
CA THR A 177 -4.13 -0.72 14.29
C THR A 177 -5.46 0.03 14.32
N TYR A 178 -5.87 0.64 13.20
CA TYR A 178 -7.13 1.37 13.10
C TYR A 178 -8.36 0.47 13.32
N ASN A 179 -8.37 -0.73 12.72
CA ASN A 179 -9.56 -1.60 12.73
C ASN A 179 -9.63 -2.57 13.91
N LEU A 180 -8.49 -3.03 14.43
CA LEU A 180 -8.44 -4.00 15.53
C LEU A 180 -8.24 -3.35 16.90
N SER A 181 -7.79 -2.09 16.95
CA SER A 181 -7.57 -1.30 18.19
C SER A 181 -6.61 -1.92 19.22
N ASP A 182 -5.96 -3.04 18.90
CA ASP A 182 -4.98 -3.72 19.75
C ASP A 182 -3.62 -3.75 19.04
N PRO A 183 -2.61 -3.04 19.55
CA PRO A 183 -1.32 -2.89 18.89
C PRO A 183 -0.57 -4.23 18.72
N LYS A 184 -0.94 -5.28 19.47
CA LYS A 184 -0.30 -6.59 19.35
C LYS A 184 -0.43 -7.18 17.94
N TYR A 185 -1.49 -6.84 17.20
CA TYR A 185 -1.73 -7.40 15.87
C TYR A 185 -0.81 -6.78 14.81
N ALA A 186 -0.43 -5.50 14.97
CA ALA A 186 0.61 -4.91 14.14
C ALA A 186 1.96 -5.61 14.37
N GLU A 187 2.31 -5.89 15.63
CA GLU A 187 3.54 -6.63 15.95
C GLU A 187 3.50 -8.08 15.43
N LEU A 188 2.36 -8.76 15.60
CA LEU A 188 2.17 -10.13 15.10
C LEU A 188 2.25 -10.19 13.57
N PHE A 189 1.69 -9.22 12.86
CA PHE A 189 1.85 -9.07 11.42
C PHE A 189 3.33 -8.94 11.02
N LEU A 190 4.11 -8.13 11.75
CA LEU A 190 5.54 -7.96 11.48
C LEU A 190 6.36 -9.21 11.78
N ASP A 191 6.00 -9.97 12.82
CA ASP A 191 6.58 -11.28 13.11
C ASP A 191 6.30 -12.26 11.97
N TYR A 192 5.05 -12.33 11.52
CA TYR A 192 4.66 -13.19 10.40
C TYR A 192 5.27 -12.75 9.08
N TYR A 193 5.46 -11.45 8.83
CA TYR A 193 6.11 -10.94 7.63
C TYR A 193 7.61 -11.31 7.65
N GLY A 194 8.28 -11.10 8.79
CA GLY A 194 9.66 -11.47 9.02
C GLY A 194 10.51 -10.27 9.44
N ARG A 195 10.78 -10.16 10.74
CA ARG A 195 11.47 -9.01 11.36
C ARG A 195 12.82 -8.64 10.75
N LYS A 196 13.54 -9.61 10.19
CA LYS A 196 14.83 -9.35 9.51
C LYS A 196 14.71 -8.41 8.31
N ASP A 197 13.52 -8.32 7.72
CA ASP A 197 13.20 -7.54 6.53
C ASP A 197 12.48 -6.22 6.87
N VAL A 198 12.37 -5.88 8.16
CA VAL A 198 11.66 -4.72 8.70
C VAL A 198 12.64 -3.78 9.39
N ASP A 199 12.68 -2.55 8.91
CA ASP A 199 13.43 -1.44 9.48
C ASP A 199 12.43 -0.44 10.10
N THR A 200 12.52 -0.27 11.42
CA THR A 200 11.61 0.60 12.19
C THR A 200 11.84 2.08 11.91
N ASP A 201 13.07 2.48 11.60
CA ASP A 201 13.39 3.86 11.26
C ASP A 201 12.79 4.21 9.90
N LYS A 202 12.81 3.27 8.95
CA LYS A 202 12.08 3.40 7.69
C LYS A 202 10.57 3.48 7.89
N LEU A 203 9.98 2.68 8.78
CA LEU A 203 8.53 2.79 9.08
C LEU A 203 8.16 4.17 9.62
N ARG A 204 8.97 4.72 10.53
CA ARG A 204 8.79 6.09 11.04
C ARG A 204 8.94 7.14 9.93
N LEU A 205 9.94 6.96 9.06
CA LEU A 205 10.17 7.84 7.92
C LEU A 205 8.99 7.80 6.92
N ILE A 206 8.46 6.62 6.61
CA ILE A 206 7.25 6.48 5.78
C ILE A 206 6.07 7.20 6.43
N ALA A 207 5.84 7.04 7.74
CA ALA A 207 4.78 7.77 8.42
C ALA A 207 4.89 9.29 8.23
N ALA A 208 6.11 9.83 8.20
CA ALA A 208 6.34 11.25 7.89
C ALA A 208 5.99 11.62 6.45
N PHE A 209 6.38 10.80 5.46
CA PHE A 209 5.99 11.00 4.05
C PHE A 209 4.46 10.95 3.87
N GLU A 210 3.80 9.97 4.48
CA GLU A 210 2.35 9.76 4.39
C GLU A 210 1.54 10.89 5.07
N ALA A 211 2.16 11.67 5.96
CA ALA A 211 1.56 12.90 6.48
C ALA A 211 1.43 13.99 5.39
N PHE A 212 2.11 13.85 4.25
CA PHE A 212 2.02 14.75 3.11
C PHE A 212 1.33 14.14 1.89
N GLY A 213 0.95 12.86 1.92
CA GLY A 213 0.22 12.20 0.84
C GLY A 213 1.12 11.69 -0.28
#